data_AF-A0A366HFV9-F1
#
_entry.id   AF-A0A366HFV9-F1
#
_cell.length_a   1.000
_cell.length_b   1.000
_cell.length_c   1.000
_cell.angle_alpha   90.00
_cell.angle_beta   90.00
_cell.angle_gamma   90.00
#
_symmetry.space_group_name_H-M   'P 1'
#
loop_
_entity.id
_entity.type
_entity.pdbx_description
1 polymer ?
#
loop_
_entity_poly.entity_id
_entity_poly.type
_entity_poly.pdbx_seq_one_letter_code
_entity_poly.pdbx_strand_id
1 'polypeptide(L)'
;MNTNPNHPWPEDEEEDHDHRLEVLPPERRQKPKNWVRRLRLYLSRHWNPEKLEAPKVDPDLPELNGVERSAEVFRYTTLSTEHWLSPKGYLREWLRFNAKVFACLLIPSILVMPLVTLTLGQFVTWAALIAATTASVVLFPLSALIFIGLISGLVYLGKSLLLMRRMRDGRRGSYEDRYY
;
A
#
# COMPACT_ATOMS: atom_id res chain seq x y z
N MET A 1 -77.35 -58.90 21.25
CA MET A 1 -76.22 -57.99 20.99
C MET A 1 -76.35 -56.82 21.93
N ASN A 2 -75.47 -56.74 22.93
CA ASN A 2 -75.58 -55.83 24.07
C ASN A 2 -74.27 -55.03 24.15
N THR A 3 -74.33 -53.71 23.98
CA THR A 3 -73.18 -52.80 24.04
C THR A 3 -73.14 -52.12 25.39
N ASN A 4 -72.15 -52.47 26.21
CA ASN A 4 -71.89 -51.87 27.51
C ASN A 4 -71.05 -50.58 27.34
N PRO A 5 -71.53 -49.39 27.77
CA PRO A 5 -70.88 -48.11 27.49
C PRO A 5 -69.94 -47.60 28.60
N ASN A 6 -69.60 -48.40 29.62
CA ASN A 6 -68.76 -47.96 30.72
C ASN A 6 -67.41 -48.67 30.73
N HIS A 7 -66.46 -48.17 29.93
CA HIS A 7 -65.04 -48.43 30.15
C HIS A 7 -64.40 -47.13 30.66
N PRO A 8 -63.94 -47.09 31.93
CA PRO A 8 -63.13 -45.99 32.42
C PRO A 8 -61.77 -46.07 31.71
N TRP A 9 -61.29 -44.95 31.18
CA TRP A 9 -59.95 -44.86 30.63
C TRP A 9 -58.93 -45.09 31.74
N PRO A 10 -57.87 -45.90 31.55
CA PRO A 10 -56.73 -45.88 32.45
C PRO A 10 -55.98 -44.56 32.26
N GLU A 11 -55.98 -43.75 33.31
CA GLU A 11 -55.19 -42.53 33.46
C GLU A 11 -53.74 -42.88 33.85
N ASP A 12 -53.01 -43.67 33.06
CA ASP A 12 -51.62 -43.97 33.40
C ASP A 12 -50.75 -43.95 32.14
N GLU A 13 -49.97 -42.87 32.02
CA GLU A 13 -48.63 -42.75 31.42
C GLU A 13 -48.47 -41.36 30.78
N GLU A 14 -48.49 -40.33 31.64
CA GLU A 14 -47.62 -39.17 31.45
C GLU A 14 -46.19 -39.70 31.41
N GLU A 15 -45.71 -40.03 30.20
CA GLU A 15 -44.28 -40.19 29.94
C GLU A 15 -43.62 -38.86 30.25
N ASP A 16 -43.07 -38.80 31.46
CA ASP A 16 -42.12 -37.86 32.01
C ASP A 16 -40.87 -37.86 31.11
N HIS A 17 -41.00 -37.22 29.95
CA HIS A 17 -39.94 -37.04 28.96
C HIS A 17 -39.16 -35.75 29.25
N ASP A 18 -38.91 -35.50 30.53
CA ASP A 18 -37.99 -34.49 31.00
C ASP A 18 -36.76 -35.17 31.62
N HIS A 19 -35.58 -34.65 31.29
CA HIS A 19 -34.27 -35.02 31.86
C HIS A 19 -33.53 -36.21 31.26
N ARG A 20 -33.39 -36.23 29.93
CA ARG A 20 -32.09 -36.62 29.36
C ARG A 20 -31.56 -35.51 28.47
N LEU A 21 -31.21 -34.40 29.11
CA LEU A 21 -30.10 -33.59 28.64
C LEU A 21 -28.88 -34.53 28.61
N GLU A 22 -28.70 -35.19 27.47
CA GLU A 22 -27.41 -35.71 27.06
C GLU A 22 -26.43 -34.55 27.24
N VAL A 23 -25.72 -34.58 28.37
CA VAL A 23 -24.50 -33.84 28.56
C VAL A 23 -23.55 -34.44 27.54
N LEU A 24 -23.63 -33.94 26.30
CA LEU A 24 -22.70 -34.25 25.25
C LEU A 24 -21.31 -34.08 25.88
N PRO A 25 -20.45 -35.10 25.83
CA PRO A 25 -19.10 -35.01 26.38
C PRO A 25 -18.46 -33.75 25.79
N PRO A 26 -17.69 -32.96 26.56
CA PRO A 26 -17.12 -31.70 26.10
C PRO A 26 -16.29 -32.00 24.86
N GLU A 27 -16.92 -31.83 23.71
CA GLU A 27 -16.36 -32.17 22.42
C GLU A 27 -15.10 -31.32 22.36
N ARG A 28 -13.95 -32.01 22.31
CA ARG A 28 -12.63 -31.41 22.37
C ARG A 28 -12.67 -30.21 21.46
N ARG A 29 -12.57 -28.99 22.02
CA ARG A 29 -12.46 -27.76 21.24
C ARG A 29 -11.19 -27.87 20.41
N GLN A 30 -11.28 -28.57 19.27
CA GLN A 30 -10.19 -28.72 18.34
C GLN A 30 -9.97 -27.31 17.82
N LYS A 31 -8.96 -26.62 18.37
CA LYS A 31 -8.55 -25.29 17.91
C LYS A 31 -8.45 -25.38 16.39
N PRO A 32 -9.27 -24.65 15.63
CA PRO A 32 -9.26 -24.77 14.18
C PRO A 32 -7.84 -24.50 13.71
N LYS A 33 -7.23 -25.50 13.03
CA LYS A 33 -5.87 -25.42 12.51
C LYS A 33 -5.72 -24.28 11.49
N ASN A 34 -6.81 -23.91 10.81
CA ASN A 34 -6.80 -22.87 9.78
C ASN A 34 -7.03 -21.49 10.38
N TRP A 35 -6.01 -20.64 10.33
CA TRP A 35 -6.06 -19.24 10.78
C TRP A 35 -7.18 -18.44 10.09
N VAL A 36 -7.46 -18.74 8.81
CA VAL A 36 -8.57 -18.15 8.04
C VAL A 36 -9.92 -18.43 8.70
N ARG A 37 -10.14 -19.64 9.24
CA ARG A 37 -11.37 -19.95 9.98
C ARG A 37 -11.45 -19.17 11.28
N ARG A 38 -10.33 -18.91 11.96
CA ARG A 38 -10.31 -18.08 13.17
C ARG A 38 -10.64 -16.63 12.87
N LEU A 39 -10.07 -16.08 11.81
CA LEU A 39 -10.37 -14.73 11.31
C LEU A 39 -11.84 -14.62 10.93
N ARG A 40 -12.36 -15.56 10.14
CA ARG A 40 -13.77 -15.60 9.77
C ARG A 40 -14.68 -15.69 10.99
N LEU A 41 -14.38 -16.57 11.95
CA LEU A 41 -15.14 -16.67 13.20
C LEU A 41 -15.08 -15.39 14.03
N TYR A 42 -13.91 -14.73 14.08
CA TYR A 42 -13.74 -13.46 14.78
C TYR A 42 -14.56 -12.35 14.12
N LEU A 43 -14.50 -12.21 12.79
CA LEU A 43 -15.33 -11.27 12.03
C LEU A 43 -16.82 -11.55 12.25
N SER A 44 -17.23 -12.82 12.09
CA SER A 44 -18.64 -13.22 12.22
C SER A 44 -19.19 -12.91 13.62
N ARG A 45 -18.36 -13.02 14.66
CA ARG A 45 -18.76 -12.76 16.05
C ARG A 45 -18.82 -11.28 16.39
N HIS A 46 -17.99 -10.45 15.76
CA HIS A 46 -17.99 -8.99 15.97
C HIS A 46 -18.93 -8.25 15.01
N TRP A 47 -19.41 -8.93 13.98
CA TRP A 47 -20.38 -8.41 13.03
C TRP A 47 -21.80 -8.57 13.57
N ASN A 48 -22.23 -7.65 14.43
CA ASN A 48 -23.61 -7.56 14.90
C ASN A 48 -24.22 -6.23 14.44
N PRO A 49 -24.77 -6.16 13.21
CA PRO A 49 -25.35 -4.94 12.70
C PRO A 49 -26.58 -4.59 13.54
N GLU A 50 -26.47 -3.52 14.32
CA GLU A 50 -27.59 -2.96 15.06
C GLU A 50 -28.57 -2.35 14.05
N LYS A 51 -29.85 -2.74 14.15
CA LYS A 51 -30.87 -2.23 13.25
C LYS A 51 -31.05 -0.73 13.51
N LEU A 52 -30.95 0.09 12.48
CA LEU A 52 -31.27 1.50 12.60
C LEU A 52 -32.79 1.68 12.70
N GLU A 53 -33.22 2.47 13.67
CA GLU A 53 -34.59 2.96 13.73
C GLU A 53 -34.87 3.87 12.52
N ALA A 54 -36.12 3.85 12.05
CA ALA A 54 -36.52 4.73 10.98
C ALA A 54 -36.36 6.20 11.42
N PRO A 55 -35.78 7.07 10.59
CA PRO A 55 -35.60 8.47 10.94
C PRO A 55 -36.97 9.10 11.17
N LYS A 56 -37.19 9.61 12.38
CA LYS A 56 -38.41 10.33 12.74
C LYS A 56 -38.12 11.83 12.74
N VAL A 57 -38.96 12.60 12.04
CA VAL A 57 -38.90 14.06 12.08
C VAL A 57 -39.24 14.52 13.49
N ASP A 58 -38.42 15.40 14.05
CA ASP A 58 -38.68 16.02 15.35
C ASP A 58 -39.99 16.83 15.27
N PRO A 59 -41.01 16.56 16.12
CA PRO A 59 -42.25 17.34 16.12
C PRO A 59 -42.00 18.82 16.43
N ASP A 60 -40.94 19.16 17.17
CA ASP A 60 -40.67 20.52 17.64
C ASP A 60 -39.81 21.32 16.64
N LEU A 61 -39.54 20.77 15.44
CA LEU A 61 -38.83 21.43 14.34
C LEU A 61 -39.26 22.90 14.05
N PRO A 62 -40.56 23.26 14.14
CA PRO A 62 -41.02 24.63 13.91
C PRO A 62 -40.62 25.61 15.01
N GLU A 63 -40.34 25.11 16.22
CA GLU A 63 -40.05 25.91 17.41
C GLU A 63 -38.55 26.18 17.59
N LEU A 64 -37.69 25.39 16.93
CA LEU A 64 -36.23 25.53 16.94
C LEU A 64 -35.74 26.76 16.17
N ASN A 65 -34.60 27.31 16.64
CA ASN A 65 -33.90 28.43 16.00
C ASN A 65 -33.39 28.03 14.60
N GLY A 66 -33.19 29.00 13.69
CA GLY A 66 -32.84 28.72 12.28
C GLY A 66 -31.59 27.84 12.11
N VAL A 67 -30.59 28.02 12.97
CA VAL A 67 -29.36 27.21 12.96
C VAL A 67 -29.65 25.77 13.42
N GLU A 68 -30.38 25.61 14.52
CA GLU A 68 -30.75 24.29 15.07
C GLU A 68 -31.65 23.54 14.09
N ARG A 69 -32.59 24.25 13.45
CA ARG A 69 -33.44 23.71 12.38
C ARG A 69 -32.61 23.22 11.20
N SER A 70 -31.60 23.98 10.77
CA SER A 70 -30.71 23.56 9.68
C SER A 70 -29.89 22.32 10.06
N ALA A 71 -29.40 22.24 11.30
CA ALA A 71 -28.67 21.08 11.81
C ALA A 71 -29.56 19.84 11.89
N GLU A 72 -30.81 19.99 12.34
CA GLU A 72 -31.77 18.89 12.45
C GLU A 72 -32.22 18.38 11.07
N VAL A 73 -32.42 19.28 10.10
CA VAL A 73 -32.65 18.90 8.69
C VAL A 73 -31.44 18.13 8.14
N PHE A 74 -30.21 18.56 8.43
CA PHE A 74 -29.00 17.88 7.97
C PHE A 74 -28.87 16.48 8.60
N ARG A 75 -29.14 16.36 9.91
CA ARG A 75 -29.18 15.10 10.65
C ARG A 75 -30.23 14.17 10.06
N TYR A 76 -31.46 14.64 9.87
CA TYR A 76 -32.54 13.86 9.28
C TYR A 76 -32.19 13.40 7.86
N THR A 77 -31.63 14.28 7.03
CA THR A 77 -31.22 13.93 5.66
C THR A 77 -30.11 12.88 5.66
N THR A 78 -29.14 12.99 6.57
CA THR A 78 -28.05 12.01 6.72
C THR A 78 -28.58 10.66 7.19
N LEU A 79 -29.46 10.63 8.19
CA LEU A 79 -30.06 9.38 8.69
C LEU A 79 -31.03 8.76 7.66
N SER A 80 -31.75 9.59 6.90
CA SER A 80 -32.65 9.15 5.83
C SER A 80 -31.89 8.55 4.66
N THR A 81 -30.80 9.19 4.23
CA THR A 81 -29.92 8.63 3.21
C THR A 81 -29.24 7.34 3.68
N GLU A 82 -28.79 7.27 4.94
CA GLU A 82 -28.24 6.05 5.52
C GLU A 82 -29.28 4.91 5.58
N HIS A 83 -30.51 5.21 6.03
CA HIS A 83 -31.60 4.25 6.08
C HIS A 83 -32.01 3.78 4.68
N TRP A 84 -32.02 4.68 3.69
CA TRP A 84 -32.35 4.36 2.30
C TRP A 84 -31.28 3.46 1.66
N LEU A 85 -29.99 3.75 1.87
CA LEU A 85 -28.90 2.90 1.37
C LEU A 85 -28.81 1.56 2.09
N SER A 86 -29.08 1.52 3.39
CA SER A 86 -28.89 0.33 4.21
C SER A 86 -29.85 0.32 5.42
N PRO A 87 -31.11 -0.12 5.24
CA PRO A 87 -32.09 -0.16 6.32
C PRO A 87 -31.71 -1.13 7.45
N LYS A 88 -30.76 -2.03 7.20
CA LYS A 88 -30.25 -3.03 8.16
C LYS A 88 -28.95 -2.63 8.86
N GLY A 89 -28.42 -1.42 8.64
CA GLY A 89 -27.18 -0.95 9.28
C GLY A 89 -25.87 -1.57 8.77
N TYR A 90 -25.90 -2.28 7.65
CA TYR A 90 -24.71 -2.87 7.04
C TYR A 90 -23.67 -1.82 6.60
N LEU A 91 -24.09 -0.64 6.15
CA LEU A 91 -23.16 0.40 5.68
C LEU A 91 -22.25 0.90 6.80
N ARG A 92 -22.81 1.16 7.99
CA ARG A 92 -22.04 1.63 9.16
C ARG A 92 -21.05 0.58 9.64
N GLU A 93 -21.47 -0.68 9.69
CA GLU A 93 -20.60 -1.78 10.11
C GLU A 93 -19.54 -2.09 9.06
N TRP A 94 -19.87 -1.95 7.77
CA TRP A 94 -18.91 -2.03 6.67
C TRP A 94 -17.88 -0.91 6.77
N LEU A 95 -18.30 0.33 7.01
CA LEU A 95 -17.37 1.46 7.17
C LEU A 95 -16.47 1.26 8.40
N ARG A 96 -17.01 0.83 9.54
CA ARG A 96 -16.23 0.47 10.74
C ARG A 96 -15.22 -0.63 10.46
N PHE A 97 -15.62 -1.67 9.74
CA PHE A 97 -14.73 -2.75 9.35
C PHE A 97 -13.61 -2.25 8.45
N ASN A 98 -13.93 -1.49 7.40
CA ASN A 98 -12.93 -0.92 6.49
C ASN A 98 -12.00 0.05 7.23
N ALA A 99 -12.51 0.88 8.13
CA ALA A 99 -11.69 1.77 8.94
C ALA A 99 -10.72 0.99 9.85
N LYS A 100 -11.16 -0.11 10.47
CA LYS A 100 -10.30 -1.00 11.27
C LYS A 100 -9.24 -1.69 10.41
N VAL A 101 -9.63 -2.23 9.24
CA VAL A 101 -8.70 -2.85 8.30
C VAL A 101 -7.66 -1.84 7.82
N PHE A 102 -8.11 -0.64 7.44
CA PHE A 102 -7.25 0.44 7.01
C PHE A 102 -6.29 0.85 8.12
N ALA A 103 -6.75 1.06 9.35
CA ALA A 103 -5.88 1.34 10.49
C ALA A 103 -4.86 0.21 10.73
N CYS A 104 -5.30 -1.04 10.64
CA CYS A 104 -4.44 -2.22 10.82
C CYS A 104 -3.36 -2.35 9.73
N LEU A 105 -3.64 -1.92 8.50
CA LEU A 105 -2.66 -1.92 7.39
C LEU A 105 -1.81 -0.64 7.34
N LEU A 106 -2.38 0.49 7.72
CA LEU A 106 -1.71 1.79 7.71
C LEU A 106 -0.57 1.84 8.74
N ILE A 107 -0.79 1.32 9.95
CA ILE A 107 0.24 1.28 11.00
C ILE A 107 1.53 0.57 10.52
N PRO A 108 1.48 -0.69 10.05
CA PRO A 108 2.68 -1.36 9.55
C PRO A 108 3.22 -0.70 8.28
N SER A 109 2.35 -0.18 7.40
CA SER A 109 2.81 0.51 6.19
C SER A 109 3.64 1.76 6.51
N ILE A 110 3.18 2.59 7.46
CA ILE A 110 3.91 3.79 7.90
C ILE A 110 5.24 3.39 8.57
N LEU A 111 5.27 2.28 9.29
CA LEU A 111 6.49 1.79 9.94
C LEU A 111 7.50 1.19 8.95
N VAL A 112 7.03 0.52 7.90
CA VAL A 112 7.86 -0.09 6.86
C VAL A 112 8.40 0.95 5.87
N MET A 113 7.62 1.99 5.58
CA MET A 113 8.00 3.06 4.65
C MET A 113 9.38 3.67 4.90
N PRO A 114 9.75 4.16 6.11
CA PRO A 114 11.08 4.73 6.35
C PRO A 114 12.19 3.70 6.19
N LEU A 115 11.95 2.44 6.56
CA LEU A 115 12.93 1.36 6.37
C LEU A 115 13.22 1.16 4.87
N VAL A 116 12.17 1.10 4.06
CA VAL A 116 12.29 0.97 2.60
C VAL A 116 13.01 2.19 2.02
N THR A 117 12.61 3.40 2.39
CA THR A 117 13.26 4.64 1.92
C THR A 117 14.74 4.70 2.30
N LEU A 118 15.10 4.29 3.52
CA LEU A 118 16.51 4.24 3.93
C LEU A 118 17.30 3.22 3.12
N THR A 119 16.76 2.03 2.89
CA THR A 119 17.44 1.00 2.08
C THR A 119 17.66 1.46 0.64
N LEU A 120 16.64 2.05 0.00
CA LEU A 120 16.74 2.64 -1.34
C LEU A 120 17.76 3.78 -1.39
N GLY A 121 17.75 4.65 -0.38
CA GLY A 121 18.73 5.73 -0.24
C GLY A 121 20.16 5.20 -0.18
N GLN A 122 20.40 4.13 0.58
CA GLN A 122 21.70 3.46 0.60
C GLN A 122 22.02 2.86 -0.78
N PHE A 123 21.11 2.14 -1.43
CA PHE A 123 21.41 1.59 -2.77
C PHE A 123 21.85 2.65 -3.77
N VAL A 124 21.25 3.85 -3.73
CA VAL A 124 21.65 4.98 -4.58
C VAL A 124 23.07 5.45 -4.24
N THR A 125 23.44 5.54 -2.96
CA THR A 125 24.81 5.95 -2.57
C THR A 125 25.84 4.91 -3.00
N TRP A 126 25.57 3.62 -2.81
CA TRP A 126 26.44 2.53 -3.27
C TRP A 126 26.61 2.54 -4.80
N ALA A 127 25.51 2.72 -5.54
CA ALA A 127 25.57 2.84 -7.00
C ALA A 127 26.38 4.07 -7.45
N ALA A 128 26.21 5.21 -6.77
CA ALA A 128 26.97 6.42 -7.06
C ALA A 128 28.47 6.24 -6.77
N LEU A 129 28.83 5.56 -5.67
CA LEU A 129 30.22 5.24 -5.36
C LEU A 129 30.84 4.34 -6.44
N ILE A 130 30.15 3.27 -6.83
CA ILE A 130 30.63 2.37 -7.89
C ILE A 130 30.80 3.13 -9.22
N ALA A 131 29.83 3.97 -9.59
CA ALA A 131 29.91 4.78 -10.79
C ALA A 131 31.10 5.76 -10.74
N ALA A 132 31.30 6.45 -9.62
CA ALA A 132 32.40 7.39 -9.43
C ALA A 132 33.77 6.69 -9.47
N THR A 133 33.89 5.51 -8.83
CA THR A 133 35.11 4.70 -8.89
C THR A 133 35.38 4.24 -10.32
N THR A 134 34.37 3.71 -11.01
CA THR A 134 34.50 3.26 -12.41
C THR A 134 34.89 4.41 -13.32
N ALA A 135 34.24 5.56 -13.17
CA ALA A 135 34.57 6.77 -13.93
C ALA A 135 36.02 7.18 -13.68
N SER A 136 36.49 7.19 -12.43
CA SER A 136 37.88 7.54 -12.11
C SER A 136 38.88 6.57 -12.73
N VAL A 137 38.59 5.26 -12.67
CA VAL A 137 39.45 4.21 -13.25
C VAL A 137 39.55 4.32 -14.77
N VAL A 138 38.49 4.76 -15.45
CA VAL A 138 38.49 4.94 -16.91
C VAL A 138 39.03 6.31 -17.33
N LEU A 139 38.65 7.37 -16.63
CA LEU A 139 39.05 8.74 -16.98
C LEU A 139 40.53 9.00 -16.70
N PHE A 140 41.11 8.38 -15.67
CA PHE A 140 42.53 8.54 -15.37
C PHE A 140 43.46 8.09 -16.53
N PRO A 141 43.38 6.85 -17.06
CA PRO A 141 44.20 6.44 -18.20
C PRO A 141 43.85 7.20 -19.48
N LEU A 142 42.58 7.54 -19.70
CA LEU A 142 42.15 8.28 -20.89
C LEU A 142 42.74 9.70 -20.88
N SER A 143 42.72 10.38 -19.73
CA SER A 143 43.37 11.70 -19.58
C SER A 143 44.89 11.63 -19.76
N ALA A 144 45.54 10.58 -19.24
CA ALA A 144 46.97 10.36 -19.46
C ALA A 144 47.28 10.13 -20.96
N LEU A 145 46.48 9.32 -21.66
CA LEU A 145 46.63 9.08 -23.10
C LEU A 145 46.45 10.37 -23.91
N ILE A 146 45.44 11.18 -23.59
CA ILE A 146 45.23 12.48 -24.23
C ILE A 146 46.43 13.39 -24.00
N PHE A 147 46.96 13.45 -22.78
CA PHE A 147 48.11 14.29 -22.45
C PHE A 147 49.37 13.87 -23.22
N ILE A 148 49.67 12.58 -23.26
CA ILE A 148 50.80 12.03 -24.04
C ILE A 148 50.60 12.30 -25.54
N GLY A 149 49.38 12.09 -26.05
CA GLY A 149 49.02 12.39 -27.42
C GLY A 149 49.19 13.87 -27.78
N LEU A 150 48.82 14.78 -26.88
CA LEU A 150 48.93 16.22 -27.07
C LEU A 150 50.40 16.67 -27.10
N ILE A 151 51.24 16.16 -26.19
CA ILE A 151 52.69 16.42 -26.20
C ILE A 151 53.32 15.88 -27.49
N SER A 152 53.02 14.63 -27.87
CA SER A 152 53.52 14.02 -29.09
C SER A 152 53.13 14.82 -30.33
N GLY A 153 51.85 15.22 -30.42
CA GLY A 153 51.33 16.06 -31.49
C GLY A 153 52.04 17.41 -31.56
N LEU A 154 52.24 18.09 -30.42
CA LEU A 154 52.93 19.38 -30.36
C LEU A 154 54.38 19.27 -30.82
N VAL A 155 55.11 18.24 -30.39
CA VAL A 155 56.49 17.99 -30.82
C VAL A 155 56.55 17.72 -32.32
N TYR A 156 55.60 16.94 -32.86
CA TYR A 156 55.53 16.64 -34.28
C TYR A 156 55.23 17.88 -35.12
N LEU A 157 54.28 18.72 -34.68
CA LEU A 157 53.99 20.02 -35.28
C LEU A 157 55.19 20.97 -35.24
N GLY A 158 55.90 21.03 -34.13
CA GLY A 158 57.12 21.83 -34.01
C GLY A 158 58.20 21.38 -35.00
N LYS A 159 58.43 20.07 -35.11
CA LYS A 159 59.38 19.49 -36.08
C LYS A 159 58.97 19.76 -37.52
N SER A 160 57.69 19.58 -37.87
CA SER A 160 57.22 19.81 -39.24
C SER A 160 57.33 21.28 -39.65
N LEU A 161 57.03 22.21 -38.74
CA LEU A 161 57.20 23.64 -38.97
C LEU A 161 58.68 24.03 -39.12
N LEU A 162 59.58 23.45 -38.34
CA LEU A 162 61.03 23.68 -38.48
C LEU A 162 61.56 23.16 -39.82
N LEU A 163 61.15 21.96 -40.24
CA LEU A 163 61.52 21.41 -41.54
C LEU A 163 60.99 22.29 -42.68
N MET A 164 59.73 22.74 -42.59
CA MET A 164 59.13 23.62 -43.60
C MET A 164 59.83 24.99 -43.64
N ARG A 165 60.24 25.56 -42.50
CA ARG A 165 61.07 26.78 -42.45
C ARG A 165 62.43 26.57 -43.10
N ARG A 166 63.12 25.46 -42.81
CA ARG A 166 64.43 25.14 -43.39
C ARG A 166 64.39 25.04 -44.93
N MET A 167 63.32 24.48 -45.49
CA MET A 167 63.12 24.45 -46.95
C MET A 167 62.85 25.84 -47.54
N ARG A 168 62.20 26.74 -46.78
CA ARG A 168 61.90 28.10 -47.23
C ARG A 168 63.16 28.99 -47.24
N ASP A 169 64.05 28.80 -46.28
CA ASP A 169 65.33 29.52 -46.22
C ASP A 169 66.33 29.02 -47.28
N GLY A 170 66.33 27.71 -47.59
CA GLY A 170 67.17 27.14 -48.64
C GLY A 170 66.87 27.63 -50.07
N ARG A 171 65.69 28.23 -50.30
CA ARG A 171 65.30 28.74 -51.63
C ARG A 171 65.73 30.19 -51.91
N ARG A 172 66.24 30.92 -50.90
CA ARG A 172 66.72 32.31 -51.06
C ARG A 172 68.20 32.44 -51.41
N GLY A 173 69.00 31.37 -51.25
CA GLY A 173 70.46 31.41 -51.48
C GLY A 173 70.93 31.07 -52.89
N SER A 174 70.05 30.74 -53.84
CA SER A 174 70.46 30.17 -55.13
C SER A 174 70.45 31.15 -56.32
N TYR A 175 70.42 32.46 -56.07
CA TYR A 175 70.41 33.49 -57.12
C TYR A 175 71.68 34.36 -57.22
N GLU A 176 72.68 34.18 -56.34
CA GLU A 176 73.93 34.97 -56.42
C GLU A 176 75.03 34.34 -57.27
N ASP A 177 74.93 33.06 -57.67
CA ASP A 177 76.06 32.33 -58.29
C ASP A 177 76.01 32.29 -59.83
N ARG A 178 75.38 33.29 -60.48
CA ARG A 178 75.19 33.32 -61.95
C ARG A 178 75.73 34.57 -62.64
N TYR A 179 76.67 35.27 -62.00
CA TYR A 179 77.39 36.41 -62.58
C TYR A 179 78.91 36.26 -62.41
N TYR A 180 79.47 35.22 -63.00
CA TYR A 180 80.89 35.13 -63.36
C TYR A 180 81.02 34.40 -64.70
#